data_AF-A0A2G5TVV6-F1
#
_entry.id   AF-A0A2G5TVV6-F1
#
_cell.length_a   1.000
_cell.length_b   1.000
_cell.length_c   1.000
_cell.angle_alpha   90.00
_cell.angle_beta   90.00
_cell.angle_gamma   90.00
#
_symmetry.space_group_name_H-M   'P 1'
#
loop_
_entity.id
_entity.type
_entity.pdbx_description
1 polymer ?
#
loop_
_entity_poly.entity_id
_entity_poly.type
_entity_poly.pdbx_seq_one_letter_code
_entity_poly.pdbx_strand_id
1 'polypeptide(L)'
;MAPSPKLGPKRIQNISAASCSVKKAQAPSTSNQQSLNGQERVELKKLEKMLPVSPKNCDPAEVVLRAASYIDQLVATVQARVKNGTLPIEALNSLPPQYSASVKSSMARRTATSTKKTKRSMEKKR
;
A
#
# COMPACT_ATOMS: atom_id res chain seq x y z
N MET A 1 -67.42 8.57 9.00
CA MET A 1 -66.89 9.79 9.64
C MET A 1 -65.60 9.44 10.36
N ALA A 2 -64.52 10.18 10.13
CA ALA A 2 -63.39 10.28 11.06
C ALA A 2 -63.68 11.45 12.03
N PRO A 3 -63.06 11.58 13.23
CA PRO A 3 -61.62 11.84 13.35
C PRO A 3 -60.90 11.22 14.59
N SER A 4 -59.57 11.31 14.54
CA SER A 4 -58.56 10.91 15.53
C SER A 4 -58.34 11.95 16.66
N PRO A 5 -57.62 11.56 17.73
CA PRO A 5 -56.50 12.37 18.22
C PRO A 5 -55.27 11.50 18.55
N LYS A 6 -54.08 11.72 17.96
CA LYS A 6 -53.07 12.78 18.18
C LYS A 6 -52.03 12.46 19.29
N LEU A 7 -50.79 12.27 18.81
CA LEU A 7 -49.53 12.83 19.30
C LEU A 7 -48.89 12.33 20.60
N GLY A 8 -47.72 11.70 20.44
CA GLY A 8 -46.48 12.18 21.10
C GLY A 8 -45.56 11.08 21.67
N PRO A 9 -44.30 10.95 21.21
CA PRO A 9 -43.27 10.21 21.93
C PRO A 9 -42.48 11.15 22.87
N LYS A 10 -42.45 10.80 24.16
CA LYS A 10 -41.55 11.32 25.22
C LYS A 10 -41.33 10.16 26.21
N ARG A 11 -40.21 9.89 26.86
CA ARG A 11 -38.80 10.32 26.85
C ARG A 11 -38.13 9.37 27.87
N ILE A 12 -37.08 8.66 27.46
CA ILE A 12 -35.95 8.04 28.19
C ILE A 12 -36.10 7.76 29.71
N GLN A 13 -35.89 6.49 30.13
CA GLN A 13 -34.94 6.06 31.18
C GLN A 13 -35.13 4.58 31.57
N ASN A 14 -34.20 3.72 31.15
CA ASN A 14 -33.39 2.84 32.01
C ASN A 14 -32.77 1.71 31.19
N ILE A 15 -31.52 1.94 30.84
CA ILE A 15 -30.55 0.90 30.53
C ILE A 15 -30.21 0.18 31.85
N SER A 16 -30.72 -1.03 32.04
CA SER A 16 -30.15 -1.96 33.01
C SER A 16 -29.47 -3.09 32.23
N ALA A 17 -28.15 -3.04 32.33
CA ALA A 17 -27.14 -3.87 31.70
C ALA A 17 -27.52 -5.35 31.64
N ALA A 18 -27.65 -5.87 30.41
CA ALA A 18 -27.37 -7.27 30.16
C ALA A 18 -25.88 -7.48 30.46
N SER A 19 -25.59 -8.16 31.57
CA SER A 19 -24.24 -8.62 31.91
C SER A 19 -23.80 -9.65 30.88
N CYS A 20 -23.23 -9.18 29.77
CA CYS A 20 -22.37 -9.99 28.92
C CYS A 20 -21.20 -10.45 29.78
N SER A 21 -21.19 -11.72 30.17
CA SER A 21 -20.03 -12.41 30.71
C SER A 21 -18.97 -12.50 29.61
N VAL A 22 -18.32 -11.39 29.31
CA VAL A 22 -17.02 -11.39 28.65
C VAL A 22 -16.04 -11.98 29.65
N LYS A 23 -15.68 -13.24 29.45
CA LYS A 23 -14.42 -13.75 29.99
C LYS A 23 -13.37 -12.75 29.52
N LYS A 24 -12.93 -11.92 30.46
CA LYS A 24 -11.77 -11.05 30.35
C LYS A 24 -10.60 -11.96 30.04
N ALA A 25 -10.39 -12.22 28.75
CA ALA A 25 -9.11 -12.68 28.26
C ALA A 25 -8.16 -11.51 28.55
N GLN A 26 -7.60 -11.56 29.76
CA GLN A 26 -6.45 -10.78 30.12
C GLN A 26 -5.36 -11.26 29.18
N ALA A 27 -5.25 -10.58 28.03
CA ALA A 27 -4.02 -10.63 27.26
C ALA A 27 -2.92 -10.37 28.28
N PRO A 28 -1.96 -11.30 28.46
CA PRO A 28 -0.84 -10.99 29.30
C PRO A 28 -0.18 -9.78 28.64
N SER A 29 -0.29 -8.63 29.29
CA SER A 29 0.58 -7.49 29.04
C SER A 29 1.96 -7.95 29.47
N THR A 30 2.59 -8.79 28.65
CA THR A 30 4.02 -9.03 28.70
C THR A 30 4.64 -7.74 28.22
N SER A 31 4.72 -6.77 29.15
CA SER A 31 5.75 -5.76 29.16
C SER A 31 7.10 -6.47 29.35
N ASN A 32 7.46 -7.32 28.38
CA ASN A 32 8.85 -7.54 28.05
C ASN A 32 9.25 -6.26 27.32
N GLN A 33 9.46 -5.18 28.07
CA GLN A 33 10.24 -4.06 27.59
C GLN A 33 11.68 -4.57 27.45
N GLN A 34 11.90 -5.43 26.45
CA GLN A 34 13.22 -5.70 25.95
C GLN A 34 13.73 -4.37 25.45
N SER A 35 14.59 -3.77 26.26
CA SER A 35 15.25 -2.53 25.95
C SER A 35 16.03 -2.76 24.67
N LEU A 36 15.66 -2.04 23.61
CA LEU A 36 16.34 -2.12 22.32
C LEU A 36 17.84 -1.91 22.51
N ASN A 37 18.64 -2.77 21.88
CA ASN A 37 20.08 -2.68 21.82
C ASN A 37 20.50 -1.35 21.16
N GLY A 38 21.72 -0.87 21.46
CA GLY A 38 22.25 0.37 20.90
C GLY A 38 22.20 0.40 19.37
N GLN A 39 22.51 -0.72 18.71
CA GLN A 39 22.42 -0.86 17.26
C GLN A 39 20.97 -0.75 16.74
N GLU A 40 20.03 -1.44 17.40
CA GLU A 40 18.61 -1.40 17.02
C GLU A 40 18.04 0.02 17.12
N ARG A 41 18.46 0.79 18.13
CA ARG A 41 18.06 2.20 18.28
C ARG A 41 18.62 3.09 17.16
N VAL A 42 19.84 2.83 16.70
CA VAL A 42 20.44 3.58 15.60
C VAL A 42 19.71 3.29 14.29
N GLU A 43 19.45 2.01 14.01
CA GLU A 43 18.70 1.61 12.81
C GLU A 43 17.25 2.10 12.85
N LEU A 44 16.59 2.11 14.02
CA LEU A 44 15.25 2.69 14.17
C LEU A 44 15.23 4.18 13.88
N LYS A 45 16.21 4.94 14.38
CA LYS A 45 16.33 6.38 14.06
C LYS A 45 16.58 6.61 12.57
N LYS A 46 17.35 5.74 11.92
CA LYS A 46 17.60 5.80 10.49
C LYS A 46 16.32 5.49 9.71
N LEU A 47 15.59 4.45 10.11
CA LEU A 47 14.31 4.07 9.55
C LEU A 47 13.31 5.22 9.63
N GLU A 48 13.24 5.90 10.78
CA GLU A 48 12.38 7.06 11.00
C GLU A 48 12.58 8.15 9.94
N LYS A 49 13.85 8.43 9.59
CA LYS A 49 14.20 9.44 8.56
C LYS A 49 13.82 9.03 7.14
N MET A 50 13.62 7.73 6.88
CA MET A 50 13.22 7.22 5.56
C MET A 50 11.70 7.24 5.37
N LEU A 51 10.93 7.43 6.44
CA LEU A 51 9.48 7.48 6.37
C LEU A 51 9.00 8.91 6.02
N PRO A 52 7.95 9.05 5.20
CA PRO A 52 7.45 10.36 4.77
C PRO A 52 6.90 11.21 5.92
N VAL A 53 6.51 10.59 7.04
CA VAL A 53 6.03 11.26 8.25
C VAL A 53 6.71 10.64 9.46
N SER A 54 7.61 11.41 10.08
CA SER A 54 8.34 11.07 11.31
C SER A 54 7.89 12.02 12.45
N PRO A 55 6.93 11.60 13.29
CA PRO A 55 6.56 12.31 14.49
C PRO A 55 7.67 12.14 15.51
N LYS A 56 8.04 13.23 16.17
CA LYS A 56 9.07 13.22 17.20
C LYS A 56 8.63 12.33 18.35
N ASN A 57 9.52 11.44 18.79
CA ASN A 57 9.33 10.53 19.92
C ASN A 57 8.21 9.49 19.72
N CYS A 58 8.15 8.85 18.55
CA CYS A 58 7.27 7.70 18.35
C CYS A 58 7.72 6.48 19.14
N ASP A 59 6.74 5.65 19.50
CA ASP A 59 7.00 4.30 19.99
C ASP A 59 7.69 3.45 18.89
N PRO A 60 8.75 2.67 19.21
CA PRO A 60 9.43 1.84 18.23
C PRO A 60 8.51 0.89 17.45
N ALA A 61 7.45 0.35 18.06
CA ALA A 61 6.52 -0.53 17.36
C ALA A 61 5.73 0.24 16.28
N GLU A 62 5.34 1.48 16.55
CA GLU A 62 4.68 2.34 15.56
C GLU A 62 5.58 2.69 14.39
N VAL A 63 6.88 2.92 14.63
CA VAL A 63 7.86 3.18 13.56
C VAL A 63 7.93 1.98 12.63
N VAL A 64 8.03 0.77 13.19
CA VAL A 64 8.10 -0.48 12.42
C VAL A 64 6.80 -0.73 11.65
N LEU A 65 5.64 -0.56 12.30
CA LEU A 65 4.33 -0.74 11.67
C LEU A 65 4.14 0.20 10.48
N ARG A 66 4.54 1.46 10.64
CA ARG A 66 4.46 2.47 9.59
C ARG A 66 5.43 2.17 8.44
N ALA A 67 6.64 1.70 8.76
CA ALA A 67 7.59 1.27 7.75
C ALA A 67 7.03 0.12 6.90
N ALA A 68 6.43 -0.90 7.54
CA ALA A 68 5.78 -1.99 6.83
C ALA A 68 4.68 -1.47 5.88
N SER A 69 3.81 -0.59 6.38
CA SER A 69 2.75 0.02 5.56
C SER A 69 3.29 0.83 4.38
N TYR A 70 4.39 1.56 4.57
CA TYR A 70 5.00 2.35 3.51
C TYR A 70 5.66 1.47 2.45
N ILE A 71 6.28 0.35 2.84
CA ILE A 71 6.83 -0.64 1.90
C ILE A 71 5.70 -1.17 1.00
N ASP A 72 4.55 -1.54 1.56
CA ASP A 72 3.42 -2.03 0.77
C ASP A 72 2.93 -1.00 -0.25
N GLN A 73 2.86 0.28 0.14
CA GLN A 73 2.50 1.38 -0.77
C GLN A 73 3.51 1.54 -1.90
N LEU A 74 4.81 1.46 -1.60
CA LEU A 74 5.86 1.53 -2.62
C LEU A 74 5.76 0.36 -3.59
N VAL A 75 5.55 -0.86 -3.10
CA VAL A 75 5.36 -2.05 -3.92
C VAL A 75 4.15 -1.89 -4.84
N ALA A 76 3.01 -1.49 -4.30
CA ALA A 76 1.80 -1.26 -5.09
C ALA A 76 2.02 -0.19 -6.18
N THR A 77 2.72 0.89 -5.85
CA THR A 77 3.03 1.97 -6.79
C THR A 77 3.96 1.49 -7.91
N VAL A 78 5.02 0.76 -7.56
CA VAL A 78 5.95 0.20 -8.56
C VAL A 78 5.22 -0.77 -9.47
N GLN A 79 4.40 -1.68 -8.92
CA GLN A 79 3.61 -2.62 -9.72
C GLN A 79 2.66 -1.89 -10.69
N ALA A 80 1.98 -0.84 -10.23
CA ALA A 80 1.11 -0.04 -11.07
C ALA A 80 1.88 0.66 -12.21
N ARG A 81 3.03 1.27 -11.90
CA ARG A 81 3.88 1.93 -12.90
C ARG A 81 4.47 0.96 -13.92
N VAL A 82 4.85 -0.25 -13.48
CA VAL A 82 5.32 -1.32 -14.37
C VAL A 82 4.20 -1.76 -15.32
N LYS A 83 3.00 -2.02 -14.78
CA LYS A 83 1.82 -2.41 -15.60
C LYS A 83 1.45 -1.32 -16.60
N ASN A 84 1.51 -0.05 -16.20
CA ASN A 84 1.20 1.09 -17.05
C ASN A 84 2.35 1.45 -18.01
N GLY A 85 3.54 0.85 -17.85
CA GLY A 85 4.72 1.17 -18.66
C GLY A 85 5.29 2.57 -18.41
N THR A 86 4.99 3.18 -17.26
CA THR A 86 5.44 4.53 -16.89
C THR A 86 6.62 4.51 -15.91
N LEU A 87 7.27 3.35 -15.73
CA LEU A 87 8.47 3.26 -14.93
C LEU A 87 9.65 3.85 -15.73
N PRO A 88 10.43 4.80 -15.18
CA PRO A 88 11.57 5.40 -15.88
C PRO A 88 12.61 4.37 -16.31
N ILE A 89 13.24 4.59 -17.47
CA ILE A 89 14.22 3.66 -18.07
C ILE A 89 15.49 3.60 -17.20
N GLU A 90 15.85 4.72 -16.59
CA GLU A 90 16.98 4.84 -15.66
C GLU A 90 16.80 3.87 -14.49
N ALA A 91 15.58 3.76 -13.96
CA ALA A 91 15.26 2.84 -12.87
C ALA A 91 15.42 1.37 -13.29
N LEU A 92 15.17 1.03 -14.56
CA LEU A 92 15.40 -0.33 -15.09
C LEU A 92 16.89 -0.64 -15.26
N ASN A 93 17.69 0.37 -15.62
CA ASN A 93 19.14 0.23 -15.80
C ASN A 93 19.90 0.16 -14.47
N SER A 94 19.35 0.76 -13.40
CA SER A 94 19.92 0.67 -12.06
C SER A 94 19.65 -0.66 -11.34
N LEU A 95 18.82 -1.54 -11.92
CA LEU A 95 18.60 -2.86 -11.34
C LEU A 95 19.84 -3.73 -11.54
N PRO A 96 20.21 -4.55 -10.54
CA PRO A 96 21.31 -5.48 -10.71
C PRO A 96 21.06 -6.40 -11.93
N PRO A 97 22.11 -6.83 -12.65
CA PRO A 97 21.98 -7.52 -13.94
C PRO A 97 21.03 -8.72 -13.90
N GLN A 98 20.95 -9.40 -12.76
CA GLN A 98 20.06 -10.53 -12.50
C GLN A 98 18.57 -10.23 -12.75
N TYR A 99 18.14 -8.97 -12.69
CA TYR A 99 16.74 -8.57 -12.88
C TYR A 99 16.48 -7.83 -14.21
N SER A 100 17.51 -7.38 -14.93
CA SER A 100 17.34 -6.56 -16.15
C SER A 100 17.24 -7.37 -17.45
N ALA A 101 17.70 -8.63 -17.46
CA ALA A 101 17.76 -9.47 -18.66
C ALA A 101 16.37 -9.79 -19.27
N SER A 102 15.32 -9.91 -18.44
CA SER A 102 13.97 -10.26 -18.90
C SER A 102 13.22 -9.10 -19.58
N VAL A 103 13.56 -7.85 -19.25
CA VAL A 103 12.83 -6.66 -19.74
C VAL A 103 13.19 -6.33 -21.19
N LYS A 104 14.45 -6.55 -21.60
CA LYS A 104 14.91 -6.27 -22.98
C LYS A 104 14.18 -7.12 -24.04
N SER A 105 13.77 -8.35 -23.70
CA SER A 105 13.06 -9.27 -24.61
C SER A 105 11.59 -8.89 -24.87
N SER A 106 10.92 -8.25 -23.91
CA SER A 106 9.52 -7.84 -24.05
C SER A 106 9.35 -6.49 -24.74
N MET A 107 10.32 -5.58 -24.57
CA MET A 107 10.29 -4.26 -25.24
C MET A 107 10.55 -4.36 -26.75
N ALA A 108 11.44 -5.26 -27.19
CA ALA A 108 11.68 -5.53 -28.61
C ALA A 108 10.43 -6.05 -29.36
N ARG A 109 9.51 -6.73 -28.64
CA ARG A 109 8.24 -7.21 -29.22
C ARG A 109 7.18 -6.13 -29.40
N ARG A 110 7.21 -5.05 -28.59
CA ARG A 110 6.21 -3.97 -28.66
C ARG A 110 6.53 -2.91 -29.72
N THR A 111 7.81 -2.70 -30.05
CA THR A 111 8.21 -1.81 -31.16
C THR A 111 8.02 -2.47 -32.53
N ALA A 112 7.87 -3.80 -32.60
CA ALA A 112 7.71 -4.54 -33.84
C ALA A 112 6.28 -4.63 -34.39
N THR A 113 5.25 -4.17 -33.67
CA THR A 113 3.85 -4.30 -34.11
C THR A 113 3.20 -3.02 -34.65
N SER A 114 3.94 -1.90 -34.76
CA SER A 114 3.38 -0.63 -35.28
C SER A 114 3.70 -0.33 -36.76
N THR A 115 4.46 -1.17 -37.47
CA THR A 115 4.85 -0.89 -38.87
C THR A 115 4.72 -2.10 -39.78
N LYS A 116 3.51 -2.68 -39.85
CA LYS A 116 3.15 -3.64 -40.90
C LYS A 116 1.99 -3.12 -41.76
N LYS A 117 2.27 -2.07 -42.54
CA LYS A 117 1.51 -1.79 -43.78
C LYS A 117 2.43 -2.02 -44.98
N THR A 118 2.55 -3.29 -45.36
CA THR A 118 3.06 -3.69 -46.68
C THR A 118 1.85 -3.86 -47.59
N LYS A 119 1.69 -3.03 -48.63
CA LYS A 119 1.02 -3.47 -49.87
C LYS A 119 1.36 -2.59 -51.09
N ARG A 120 2.41 -3.04 -51.79
CA ARG A 120 2.56 -3.19 -53.25
C ARG A 120 2.35 -1.95 -54.15
N SER A 121 3.47 -1.40 -54.59
CA SER A 121 3.62 -0.68 -55.86
C SER A 121 3.19 -1.57 -57.03
N MET A 122 2.35 -1.05 -57.92
CA MET A 122 2.07 -1.61 -59.24
C MET A 122 2.41 -0.53 -60.26
N GLU A 123 3.60 -0.65 -60.82
CA GLU A 123 4.08 0.08 -62.01
C GLU A 123 3.17 -0.26 -63.19
N LYS A 124 2.54 0.74 -63.79
CA LYS A 124 1.80 0.57 -65.05
C LYS A 124 2.52 1.32 -66.15
N LYS A 125 3.35 0.57 -66.87
CA LYS A 125 3.94 0.93 -68.16
C LYS A 125 2.81 1.06 -69.19
N ARG A 126 2.67 2.22 -69.83
CA ARG A 126 2.19 2.41 -71.20
C ARG A 126 2.46 3.84 -71.64
#